data_AF-A0A7W4XZ17-F1
#
_entry.id   AF-A0A7W4XZ17-F1
#
_cell.length_a   1.000
_cell.length_b   1.000
_cell.length_c   1.000
_cell.angle_alpha   90.00
_cell.angle_beta   90.00
_cell.angle_gamma   90.00
#
_symmetry.space_group_name_H-M   'P 1'
#
loop_
_entity.id
_entity.type
_entity.pdbx_description
1 polymer ?
#
loop_
_entity_poly.entity_id
_entity_poly.type
_entity_poly.pdbx_seq_one_letter_code
_entity_poly.pdbx_strand_id
1 'polypeptide(L)'
;MTLSGDVAYNGIHPWLVGSDADGRQEWLSALDAVESLGPRLIITGHRDSDVRDDDAIRVLDGTRQYLADYEQALAASDSAQELITRVLERHGARGNPYTLFLSATAAFAA
;
A
#
# COMPACT_ATOMS: atom_id res chain seq x y z
N MET A 1 -13.32 0.90 -16.31
CA MET A 1 -12.41 1.81 -15.58
C MET A 1 -13.04 2.07 -14.24
N THR A 2 -12.25 2.06 -13.17
CA THR A 2 -12.73 2.31 -11.80
C THR A 2 -11.93 3.45 -11.19
N LEU A 3 -12.62 4.37 -10.50
CA LEU A 3 -11.99 5.37 -9.64
C LEU A 3 -11.91 4.75 -8.25
N SER A 4 -10.71 4.37 -7.81
CA SER A 4 -10.55 3.52 -6.62
C SER A 4 -10.42 4.31 -5.32
N GLY A 5 -10.21 5.63 -5.39
CA GLY A 5 -9.85 6.42 -4.21
C GLY A 5 -8.58 5.83 -3.57
N ASP A 6 -8.68 5.48 -2.29
CA ASP A 6 -7.59 4.90 -1.51
C ASP A 6 -7.66 3.38 -1.38
N VAL A 7 -8.58 2.72 -2.10
CA VAL A 7 -8.59 1.25 -2.15
C VAL A 7 -7.34 0.74 -2.86
N ALA A 8 -6.81 1.46 -3.85
CA ALA A 8 -5.58 1.11 -4.55
C ALA A 8 -4.62 2.31 -4.64
N TYR A 9 -3.32 2.02 -4.71
CA TYR A 9 -2.25 3.01 -4.77
C TYR A 9 -1.31 2.69 -5.94
N ASN A 10 -0.88 3.72 -6.68
CA ASN A 10 0.00 3.53 -7.84
C ASN A 10 1.37 4.20 -7.61
N GLY A 11 2.41 3.39 -7.35
CA GLY A 11 3.80 3.85 -7.22
C GLY A 11 4.10 4.74 -6.01
N ILE A 12 3.19 4.88 -5.06
CA ILE A 12 3.33 5.71 -3.86
C ILE A 12 3.11 4.85 -2.60
N HIS A 13 3.65 5.25 -1.45
CA HIS A 13 3.40 4.57 -0.18
C HIS A 13 1.93 4.75 0.28
N PRO A 14 1.15 3.66 0.49
CA PRO A 14 -0.20 3.69 1.06
C PRO A 14 -0.26 4.23 2.48
N TRP A 15 -1.36 4.92 2.81
CA TRP A 15 -1.64 5.38 4.16
C TRP A 15 -2.19 4.23 5.02
N LEU A 16 -1.44 3.80 6.04
CA LEU A 16 -1.82 2.66 6.89
C LEU A 16 -2.16 3.07 8.33
N VAL A 17 -2.07 4.36 8.67
CA VAL A 17 -2.43 4.84 10.01
C VAL A 17 -3.90 4.52 10.30
N GLY A 18 -4.16 3.85 11.42
CA GLY A 18 -5.50 3.41 11.83
C GLY A 18 -5.91 2.04 11.30
N SER A 19 -5.05 1.36 10.53
CA SER A 19 -5.23 -0.05 10.17
C SER A 19 -4.52 -0.97 11.16
N ASP A 20 -5.17 -2.06 11.54
CA ASP A 20 -4.56 -3.21 12.19
C ASP A 20 -4.41 -4.38 11.18
N ALA A 21 -3.99 -5.55 11.65
CA ALA A 21 -3.79 -6.71 10.79
C ALA A 21 -5.10 -7.14 10.11
N ASP A 22 -6.21 -7.16 10.84
CA ASP A 22 -7.52 -7.56 10.32
C ASP A 22 -8.01 -6.55 9.28
N GLY A 23 -7.91 -5.25 9.55
CA GLY A 23 -8.25 -4.20 8.60
C GLY A 23 -7.42 -4.26 7.31
N ARG A 24 -6.15 -4.68 7.38
CA ARG A 24 -5.33 -4.89 6.18
C ARG A 24 -5.70 -6.18 5.43
N GLN A 25 -6.20 -7.21 6.09
CA GLN A 25 -6.81 -8.38 5.41
C GLN A 25 -8.14 -8.04 4.73
N GLU A 26 -8.98 -7.23 5.38
CA GLU A 26 -10.21 -6.70 4.76
C GLU A 26 -9.88 -5.84 3.53
N TRP A 27 -8.81 -5.06 3.60
CA TRP A 27 -8.33 -4.28 2.46
C TRP A 27 -7.92 -5.19 1.28
N LEU A 28 -7.21 -6.30 1.52
CA LEU A 28 -6.93 -7.28 0.46
C LEU A 28 -8.22 -7.81 -0.17
N SER A 29 -9.24 -8.08 0.64
CA SER A 29 -10.56 -8.51 0.14
C SER A 29 -11.27 -7.42 -0.68
N ALA A 30 -11.09 -6.15 -0.33
CA ALA A 30 -11.60 -5.02 -1.11
C ALA A 30 -10.92 -4.90 -2.49
N LEU A 31 -9.61 -5.19 -2.58
CA LEU A 31 -8.90 -5.26 -3.86
C LEU A 31 -9.48 -6.36 -4.76
N ASP A 32 -9.78 -7.53 -4.20
CA ASP A 32 -10.40 -8.65 -4.92
C ASP A 32 -11.81 -8.30 -5.40
N ALA A 33 -12.59 -7.61 -4.56
CA ALA A 33 -13.90 -7.11 -4.96
C ALA A 33 -13.79 -6.12 -6.14
N VAL A 34 -12.82 -5.20 -6.12
CA VAL A 34 -12.57 -4.27 -7.24
C VAL A 34 -12.13 -5.01 -8.50
N GLU A 35 -11.23 -6.00 -8.38
CA GLU A 35 -10.78 -6.81 -9.53
C GLU A 35 -11.93 -7.58 -10.17
N SER A 36 -12.86 -8.11 -9.37
CA SER A 36 -14.02 -8.88 -9.85
C SER A 36 -14.96 -8.09 -10.76
N LEU A 37 -14.90 -6.75 -10.71
CA LEU A 37 -15.65 -5.87 -11.61
C LEU A 37 -15.07 -5.82 -13.04
N GLY A 38 -13.95 -6.50 -13.29
CA GLY A 38 -13.27 -6.53 -14.58
C GLY A 38 -12.75 -5.18 -15.10
N PRO A 39 -12.18 -4.30 -14.26
CA PRO A 39 -11.63 -3.04 -14.74
C PRO A 39 -10.40 -3.29 -15.62
N ARG A 40 -10.31 -2.56 -16.73
CA ARG A 40 -9.06 -2.47 -17.53
C ARG A 40 -8.09 -1.41 -17.01
N LEU A 41 -8.62 -0.41 -16.31
CA LEU A 41 -7.87 0.72 -15.75
C LEU A 41 -8.36 1.02 -14.34
N ILE A 42 -7.42 1.32 -13.44
CA ILE A 42 -7.67 1.80 -12.07
C ILE A 42 -7.05 3.18 -11.91
N ILE A 43 -7.88 4.19 -11.75
CA ILE A 43 -7.42 5.55 -11.42
C ILE A 43 -7.40 5.67 -9.90
N THR A 44 -6.22 5.84 -9.32
CA THR A 44 -6.02 5.94 -7.86
C THR A 44 -6.11 7.39 -7.40
N GLY A 45 -6.58 7.60 -6.16
CA GLY A 45 -6.59 8.92 -5.53
C GLY A 45 -5.18 9.43 -5.25
N HIS A 46 -4.27 8.52 -4.92
CA HIS A 46 -2.85 8.80 -4.71
C HIS A 46 -1.98 8.00 -5.68
N ARG A 47 -1.08 8.70 -6.36
CA ARG A 47 -0.11 8.13 -7.28
C ARG A 47 1.18 8.94 -7.31
N ASP A 48 2.28 8.27 -7.63
CA ASP A 48 3.51 8.95 -7.99
C ASP A 48 3.38 9.57 -9.41
N SER A 49 4.03 10.71 -9.66
CA SER A 49 3.96 11.38 -10.97
C SER A 49 4.58 10.55 -12.09
N ASP A 50 5.55 9.70 -11.75
CA ASP A 50 6.41 9.00 -12.70
C ASP A 50 5.90 7.60 -13.05
N VAL A 51 4.76 7.18 -12.50
CA VAL A 51 4.16 5.88 -12.85
C VAL A 51 3.73 5.85 -14.31
N ARG A 52 4.02 4.72 -14.96
CA ARG A 52 3.91 4.53 -16.41
C ARG A 52 2.49 4.53 -16.96
N ASP A 53 1.57 3.87 -16.25
CA ASP A 53 0.19 3.67 -16.68
C ASP A 53 -0.71 3.35 -15.48
N ASP A 54 -2.01 3.21 -15.76
CA ASP A 54 -3.07 2.88 -14.80
C ASP A 54 -3.63 1.48 -15.07
N ASP A 55 -2.81 0.56 -15.59
CA ASP A 55 -3.22 -0.82 -15.89
C ASP A 55 -3.76 -1.50 -14.62
N ALA A 56 -4.98 -2.01 -14.70
CA ALA A 56 -5.69 -2.46 -13.51
C ALA A 56 -4.99 -3.58 -12.75
N ILE A 57 -4.47 -4.58 -13.47
CA ILE A 57 -3.78 -5.73 -12.88
C ILE A 57 -2.54 -5.22 -12.13
N ARG A 58 -1.72 -4.40 -12.79
CA ARG A 58 -0.49 -3.87 -12.19
C ARG A 58 -0.74 -3.00 -10.96
N VAL A 59 -1.76 -2.15 -10.99
CA VAL A 59 -2.10 -1.26 -9.88
C VAL A 59 -2.61 -2.04 -8.67
N LEU A 60 -3.52 -3.00 -8.89
CA LEU A 60 -4.08 -3.83 -7.82
C LEU A 60 -3.00 -4.72 -7.20
N ASP A 61 -2.22 -5.43 -8.03
CA ASP A 61 -1.13 -6.29 -7.56
C ASP A 61 -0.03 -5.49 -6.86
N GLY A 62 0.26 -4.28 -7.34
CA GLY A 62 1.19 -3.37 -6.69
C GLY A 62 0.73 -2.97 -5.28
N THR A 63 -0.58 -2.85 -5.05
CA THR A 63 -1.13 -2.56 -3.71
C THR A 63 -1.14 -3.82 -2.84
N ARG A 64 -1.56 -4.97 -3.37
CA ARG A 64 -1.53 -6.27 -2.66
C ARG A 64 -0.13 -6.60 -2.16
N GLN A 65 0.86 -6.49 -3.04
CA GLN A 65 2.25 -6.79 -2.74
C GLN A 65 2.78 -5.87 -1.63
N TYR A 66 2.43 -4.58 -1.68
CA TYR A 66 2.83 -3.65 -0.64
C TYR A 66 2.26 -4.02 0.73
N LEU A 67 0.96 -4.34 0.81
CA LEU A 67 0.33 -4.73 2.08
C LEU A 67 0.95 -6.02 2.63
N ALA A 68 1.17 -7.03 1.78
CA ALA A 68 1.80 -8.29 2.18
C ALA A 68 3.25 -8.08 2.66
N ASP A 69 4.05 -7.26 1.96
CA ASP A 69 5.41 -6.93 2.37
C ASP A 69 5.46 -6.11 3.65
N TYR A 70 4.51 -5.20 3.84
CA TYR A 70 4.41 -4.40 5.06
C TYR A 70 4.12 -5.28 6.26
N GLU A 71 3.18 -6.23 6.17
CA GLU A 71 2.90 -7.18 7.25
C GLU A 71 4.11 -8.04 7.61
N GLN A 72 4.81 -8.56 6.61
CA GLN A 72 6.04 -9.33 6.82
C GLN A 72 7.13 -8.49 7.49
N ALA A 73 7.28 -7.23 7.07
CA ALA A 73 8.25 -6.31 7.66
C ALA A 73 7.86 -5.95 9.10
N LEU A 74 6.58 -5.68 9.36
CA LEU A 74 6.06 -5.36 10.69
C LEU A 74 6.28 -6.52 11.67
N ALA A 75 5.99 -7.76 11.27
CA ALA A 75 6.24 -8.94 12.09
C ALA A 75 7.73 -9.20 12.37
N ALA A 76 8.63 -8.62 11.58
CA ALA A 76 10.08 -8.77 11.70
C ALA A 76 10.78 -7.53 12.28
N SER A 77 10.03 -6.61 12.86
CA SER A 77 10.54 -5.33 13.38
C SER A 77 10.10 -5.10 14.82
N ASP A 78 11.04 -4.62 15.63
CA ASP A 78 10.80 -4.25 17.04
C ASP A 78 10.66 -2.72 17.22
N SER A 79 10.82 -1.95 16.13
CA SER A 79 10.65 -0.50 16.14
C SER A 79 10.17 0.06 14.81
N ALA A 80 9.61 1.27 14.85
CA ALA A 80 9.20 2.01 13.66
C ALA A 80 10.37 2.26 12.69
N GLN A 81 11.57 2.51 13.21
CA GLN A 81 12.75 2.72 12.38
C GLN A 81 13.15 1.45 11.61
N GLU A 82 13.13 0.29 12.27
CA GLU A 82 13.39 -0.99 11.59
C GLU A 82 12.34 -1.27 10.53
N LEU A 83 11.06 -1.03 10.83
CA LEU A 83 9.98 -1.23 9.86
C LEU A 83 10.17 -0.34 8.63
N ILE A 84 10.48 0.95 8.83
CA ILE A 84 10.76 1.89 7.74
C ILE A 84 11.92 1.37 6.88
N THR A 85 13.04 0.97 7.51
CA THR A 85 14.19 0.43 6.79
C THR A 85 13.80 -0.78 5.94
N ARG A 86 13.12 -1.78 6.52
CA ARG A 86 12.70 -2.99 5.81
C ARG A 86 11.74 -2.72 4.65
N VAL A 87 10.79 -1.80 4.83
CA VAL A 87 9.85 -1.44 3.76
C VAL A 87 10.56 -0.68 2.65
N LEU A 88 11.50 0.22 2.98
CA LEU A 88 12.28 0.96 1.97
C LEU A 88 13.25 0.07 1.20
N GLU A 89 13.77 -1.01 1.79
CA GLU A 89 14.58 -2.00 1.06
C GLU A 89 13.81 -2.63 -0.09
N ARG A 90 12.49 -2.85 0.07
CA ARG A 90 11.62 -3.46 -0.96
C ARG A 90 10.92 -2.43 -1.84
N HIS A 91 10.52 -1.30 -1.27
CA HIS A 91 9.61 -0.33 -1.88
C HIS A 91 10.18 1.10 -1.94
N GLY A 92 11.50 1.28 -1.81
CA GLY A 92 12.14 2.60 -1.71
C GLY A 92 12.05 3.49 -2.96
N ALA A 93 11.65 2.93 -4.11
CA ALA A 93 11.36 3.70 -5.32
C ALA A 93 9.96 4.33 -5.31
N ARG A 94 9.12 4.03 -4.32
CA ARG A 94 7.78 4.62 -4.23
C ARG A 94 7.83 6.06 -3.74
N GLY A 95 6.96 6.89 -4.28
CA GLY A 95 6.80 8.27 -3.84
C GLY A 95 6.27 8.40 -2.40
N ASN A 96 6.42 9.61 -1.86
CA ASN A 96 5.89 10.03 -0.56
C ASN A 96 6.30 9.11 0.63
N PRO A 97 7.60 9.03 0.95
CA PRO A 97 8.09 8.24 2.10
C PRO A 97 7.58 8.78 3.46
N TYR A 98 7.07 10.01 3.51
CA TYR A 98 6.49 10.56 4.73
C TYR A 98 5.25 9.79 5.19
N THR A 99 4.43 9.28 4.26
CA THR A 99 3.30 8.41 4.59
C THR A 99 3.75 7.10 5.26
N LEU A 100 4.86 6.50 4.79
CA LEU A 100 5.46 5.33 5.44
C LEU A 100 5.96 5.68 6.84
N PHE A 101 6.64 6.81 7.00
CA PHE A 101 7.11 7.27 8.32
C PHE A 101 5.97 7.37 9.34
N LEU A 102 4.85 8.02 8.96
CA LEU A 102 3.68 8.15 9.83
C LEU A 102 3.03 6.81 10.14
N SER A 103 2.87 5.96 9.12
CA SER A 103 2.27 4.64 9.25
C SER A 103 3.08 3.74 10.19
N ALA A 104 4.40 3.72 10.03
CA ALA A 104 5.29 2.95 10.89
C ALA A 104 5.33 3.52 12.32
N THR A 105 5.34 4.84 12.48
CA THR A 105 5.29 5.47 13.81
C THR A 105 4.01 5.10 14.54
N ALA A 106 2.87 5.12 13.85
CA ALA A 106 1.58 4.73 14.42
C ALA A 106 1.53 3.25 14.81
N ALA A 107 2.15 2.35 14.03
CA ALA A 107 2.19 0.92 14.32
C ALA A 107 2.93 0.55 15.62
N PHE A 108 3.82 1.43 16.09
CA PHE A 108 4.58 1.26 17.34
C PHE A 108 4.23 2.32 18.40
N ALA A 109 3.14 3.08 18.21
CA ALA A 109 2.64 3.97 19.23
C ALA A 109 1.95 3.15 20.34
N ALA A 110 2.36 3.39 21.60
CA ALA A 110 1.86 2.70 22.78
C ALA A 110 0.41 3.09 23.14
#